data_AF-A0A8X7C414-F1
#
_entry.id   AF-A0A8X7C414-F1
#
_cell.length_a   1.000
_cell.length_b   1.000
_cell.length_c   1.000
_cell.angle_alpha   90.00
_cell.angle_beta   90.00
_cell.angle_gamma   90.00
#
_symmetry.space_group_name_H-M   'P 1'
#
loop_
_entity.id
_entity.type
_entity.pdbx_description
1 polymer ?
#
loop_
_entity_poly.entity_id
_entity_poly.type
_entity_poly.pdbx_seq_one_letter_code
_entity_poly.pdbx_strand_id
1 'polypeptide(L)'
;MAVLRCPIPSFVSDYVKVTSWERIDGFLITPGIISAKYGMLESGDLYIRDTTEHDGSYSFRCHSENTVTKEKKVSMNYSRIIVTEPHHNQPPRITRRLTRVSVQVGHRATLPCIAQGYPVPTYRWHRAQADQRPLPDHTISVSQEGGVLIFHKVVPSDAGRYICHVTNVMGEDKVDTDLVVEGLDSEPHRIRKVAIYKSYEQSSSLNIIDPQYLMLLQCLEIVDYLRLVCNKIDVRLIISSDQCIIRLSSYLGVNYLNF
;
A
#
# COMPACT_ATOMS: atom_id res chain seq x y z
N MET A 1 17.08 0.20 18.99
CA MET A 1 16.26 0.73 17.88
C MET A 1 15.27 1.74 18.42
N ALA A 2 14.98 2.80 17.68
CA ALA A 2 13.96 3.78 18.02
C ALA A 2 13.11 4.11 16.80
N VAL A 3 11.88 4.58 17.06
CA VAL A 3 10.95 5.01 16.02
C VAL A 3 10.37 6.36 16.40
N LEU A 4 10.44 7.31 15.47
CA LEU A 4 9.81 8.62 15.57
C LEU A 4 8.61 8.69 14.64
N ARG A 5 7.52 9.30 15.13
CA ARG A 5 6.30 9.51 14.36
C ARG A 5 6.05 10.99 14.17
N CYS A 6 5.58 11.33 12.98
CA CYS A 6 5.19 12.69 12.70
C CYS A 6 3.91 13.01 13.50
N PRO A 7 3.82 14.16 14.19
CA PRO A 7 2.65 14.53 14.98
C PRO A 7 1.50 15.00 14.06
N ILE A 8 0.95 14.08 13.27
CA ILE A 8 -0.20 14.30 12.39
C ILE A 8 -1.48 14.03 13.19
N PRO A 9 -2.41 14.98 13.28
CA PRO A 9 -3.70 14.75 13.93
C PRO A 9 -4.50 13.63 13.24
N SER A 10 -5.13 12.75 14.03
CA SER A 10 -5.84 11.58 13.52
C SER A 10 -6.98 11.90 12.56
N PHE A 11 -7.64 13.06 12.69
CA PHE A 11 -8.75 13.45 11.83
C PHE A 11 -8.32 13.83 10.40
N VAL A 12 -7.02 14.01 10.13
CA VAL A 12 -6.48 14.24 8.78
C VAL A 12 -5.53 13.14 8.31
N SER A 13 -5.28 12.10 9.11
CA SER A 13 -4.23 11.11 8.81
C SER A 13 -4.42 10.39 7.48
N ASP A 14 -5.67 10.21 7.04
CA ASP A 14 -6.00 9.51 5.79
C ASP A 14 -5.66 10.35 4.54
N TYR A 15 -5.52 11.67 4.71
CA TYR A 15 -5.25 12.62 3.63
C TYR A 15 -3.85 13.22 3.71
N VAL A 16 -3.02 12.79 4.65
CA VAL A 16 -1.68 13.35 4.85
C VAL A 16 -0.66 12.22 4.84
N LYS A 17 0.32 12.33 3.94
CA LYS A 17 1.49 11.45 3.91
C LYS A 17 2.71 12.17 4.46
N VAL A 18 3.56 11.48 5.22
CA VAL A 18 4.90 11.97 5.55
C VAL A 18 5.79 11.69 4.35
N THR A 19 6.46 12.73 3.84
CA THR A 19 7.29 12.65 2.64
C THR A 19 8.77 12.51 2.95
N SER A 20 9.22 13.07 4.07
CA SER A 20 10.61 12.94 4.52
C SER A 20 10.76 13.32 6.00
N TRP A 21 11.90 12.94 6.56
CA TRP A 21 12.39 13.45 7.83
C TRP A 21 13.66 14.25 7.61
N GLU A 22 13.85 15.31 8.37
CA GLU A 22 15.04 16.14 8.32
C GLU A 22 15.62 16.25 9.71
N ARG A 23 16.91 15.94 9.81
CA ARG A 23 17.70 16.11 11.03
C ARG A 23 18.15 17.56 11.16
N ILE A 24 18.42 18.02 12.38
CA ILE A 24 18.77 19.41 12.68
C ILE A 24 20.00 19.94 11.93
N ASP A 25 20.90 19.06 11.48
CA ASP A 25 22.07 19.40 10.66
C ASP A 25 21.78 19.45 9.14
N GLY A 26 20.51 19.34 8.75
CA GLY A 26 20.06 19.38 7.35
C GLY A 26 20.08 18.02 6.65
N PHE A 27 20.46 16.94 7.33
CA PHE A 27 20.42 15.61 6.72
C PHE A 27 18.98 15.17 6.43
N LEU A 28 18.67 14.97 5.15
CA LEU A 28 17.33 14.61 4.68
C LEU A 28 17.20 13.09 4.50
N ILE A 29 16.18 12.52 5.11
CA ILE A 29 15.83 11.10 5.09
C ILE A 29 14.55 10.96 4.27
N THR A 30 14.65 10.35 3.09
CA THR A 30 13.53 10.15 2.16
C THR A 30 13.21 8.66 1.99
N PRO A 31 11.98 8.31 1.57
CA PRO A 31 11.64 6.94 1.23
C PRO A 31 12.55 6.46 0.09
N GLY A 32 13.24 5.35 0.32
CA GLY A 32 14.21 4.77 -0.63
C GLY A 32 15.68 4.93 -0.23
N ILE A 33 16.02 5.90 0.64
CA ILE A 33 17.33 5.95 1.29
C ILE A 33 17.28 5.03 2.51
N ILE A 34 17.64 3.75 2.32
CA ILE A 34 17.95 2.84 3.41
C ILE A 34 19.44 3.01 3.69
N SER A 35 19.80 3.85 4.64
CA SER A 35 21.16 3.82 5.17
C SER A 35 21.26 2.73 6.23
N ALA A 36 22.49 2.33 6.57
CA ALA A 36 22.69 1.41 7.68
C ALA A 36 22.13 1.93 9.02
N LYS A 37 21.86 3.24 9.13
CA LYS A 37 21.41 3.90 10.36
C LYS A 37 19.94 4.31 10.35
N TYR A 38 19.47 4.93 9.27
CA TYR A 38 18.14 5.53 9.16
C TYR A 38 17.33 4.86 8.06
N GLY A 39 16.04 4.66 8.30
CA GLY A 39 15.09 4.25 7.28
C GLY A 39 13.72 4.88 7.54
N MET A 40 12.97 5.13 6.46
CA MET A 40 11.58 5.58 6.57
C MET A 40 10.64 4.44 6.16
N LEU A 41 9.60 4.20 6.96
CA LEU A 41 8.56 3.23 6.66
C LEU A 41 7.53 3.83 5.69
N GLU A 42 6.75 2.96 5.03
CA GLU A 42 5.61 3.39 4.19
C GLU A 42 4.54 4.16 5.01
N SER A 43 4.46 3.90 6.32
CA SER A 43 3.61 4.68 7.24
C SER A 43 4.09 6.12 7.44
N GLY A 44 5.31 6.46 6.98
CA GLY A 44 5.95 7.74 7.24
C GLY A 44 6.76 7.81 8.54
N ASP A 45 6.81 6.73 9.31
CA ASP A 45 7.60 6.68 10.54
C ASP A 45 9.10 6.65 10.22
N LEU A 46 9.90 7.40 10.99
CA LEU A 46 11.36 7.32 10.94
C LEU A 46 11.82 6.21 11.87
N TYR A 47 12.63 5.31 11.34
CA TYR A 47 13.26 4.22 12.04
C TYR A 47 14.76 4.47 12.19
N ILE A 48 15.25 4.38 13.43
CA ILE A 48 16.66 4.55 13.79
C ILE A 48 17.21 3.22 14.29
N ARG A 49 18.17 2.66 13.54
CA ARG A 49 18.85 1.39 13.82
C ARG A 49 19.92 1.59 14.88
N ASP A 50 20.19 0.54 15.67
CA ASP A 50 21.30 0.47 16.62
C ASP A 50 21.52 1.76 17.41
N THR A 51 20.45 2.20 18.06
CA THR A 51 20.39 3.49 18.77
C THR A 51 21.43 3.56 19.88
N THR A 52 22.26 4.59 19.85
CA THR A 52 23.27 4.92 20.86
C THR A 52 22.94 6.26 21.52
N GLU A 53 23.62 6.58 22.62
CA GLU A 53 23.46 7.89 23.28
C GLU A 53 23.71 9.07 22.33
N HIS A 54 24.62 8.90 21.37
CA HIS A 54 24.92 9.92 20.37
C HIS A 54 23.70 10.28 19.51
N ASP A 55 22.82 9.33 19.22
CA ASP A 55 21.61 9.59 18.45
C ASP A 55 20.63 10.50 19.21
N GLY A 56 20.72 10.55 20.54
CA GLY A 56 19.96 11.47 21.40
C GLY A 56 20.40 12.94 21.29
N SER A 57 21.56 13.21 20.68
CA SER A 57 22.01 14.57 20.38
C SER A 57 21.29 15.18 19.17
N TYR A 58 20.66 14.33 18.34
CA TYR A 58 19.96 14.77 17.14
C TYR A 58 18.48 15.04 17.39
N SER A 59 17.98 16.06 16.71
CA SER A 59 16.57 16.44 16.67
C SER A 59 16.06 16.33 15.24
N PHE A 60 14.82 15.88 15.08
CA PHE A 60 14.24 15.57 13.78
C PHE A 60 12.91 16.30 13.58
N ARG A 61 12.67 16.80 12.37
CA ARG A 61 11.37 17.34 11.95
C ARG A 61 10.85 16.55 10.75
N CYS A 62 9.55 16.34 10.69
CA CYS A 62 8.93 15.64 9.57
C CYS A 62 8.35 16.63 8.56
N HIS A 63 8.48 16.28 7.29
CA HIS A 63 7.81 16.94 6.18
C HIS A 63 6.61 16.09 5.79
N SER A 64 5.49 16.74 5.58
CA SER A 64 4.21 16.11 5.26
C SER A 64 3.57 16.78 4.07
N GLU A 65 2.75 16.04 3.33
CA GLU A 65 2.04 16.52 2.16
C GLU A 65 0.59 16.04 2.22
N ASN A 66 -0.35 16.95 2.01
CA ASN A 66 -1.75 16.61 1.81
C ASN A 66 -1.92 15.94 0.44
N THR A 67 -2.49 14.75 0.40
CA THR A 67 -2.61 13.94 -0.83
C THR A 67 -3.60 14.54 -1.82
N VAL A 68 -4.56 15.34 -1.36
CA VAL A 68 -5.60 16.00 -2.15
C VAL A 68 -5.14 17.37 -2.63
N THR A 69 -4.78 18.27 -1.70
CA THR A 69 -4.43 19.66 -2.03
C THR A 69 -2.98 19.83 -2.49
N LYS A 70 -2.14 18.80 -2.29
CA LYS A 70 -0.68 18.84 -2.50
C LYS A 70 0.06 19.86 -1.63
N GLU A 71 -0.61 20.43 -0.63
CA GLU A 71 -0.01 21.35 0.32
C GLU A 71 1.05 20.61 1.16
N LYS A 72 2.25 21.21 1.28
CA LYS A 72 3.34 20.66 2.08
C LYS A 72 3.48 21.42 3.39
N LYS A 73 3.71 20.70 4.48
CA LYS A 73 3.94 21.25 5.82
C LYS A 73 5.11 20.58 6.51
N VAL A 74 5.82 21.34 7.33
CA VAL A 74 6.88 20.85 8.19
C VAL A 74 6.40 20.92 9.63
N SER A 75 6.70 19.90 10.44
CA SER A 75 6.36 19.92 11.86
C SER A 75 7.02 21.11 12.55
N MET A 76 6.23 21.89 13.29
CA MET A 76 6.72 23.05 14.02
C MET A 76 7.72 22.68 15.11
N ASN A 77 7.47 21.55 15.79
CA ASN A 77 8.33 21.06 16.87
C ASN A 77 9.28 19.98 16.37
N TYR A 78 10.49 19.98 16.93
CA TYR A 78 11.43 18.89 16.75
C TYR A 78 11.07 17.72 17.67
N SER A 79 11.16 16.51 17.11
CA SER A 79 11.13 15.27 17.86
C SER A 79 12.56 14.86 18.22
N ARG A 80 12.79 14.53 19.49
CA ARG A 80 14.06 13.96 19.96
C ARG A 80 13.85 12.55 20.45
N ILE A 81 14.85 11.70 20.28
CA ILE A 81 14.89 10.43 21.00
C ILE A 81 15.60 10.63 22.34
N ILE A 82 15.16 9.92 23.36
CA ILE A 82 15.86 9.86 24.65
C ILE A 82 16.39 8.44 24.76
N VAL A 83 17.71 8.30 24.64
CA VAL A 83 18.40 7.02 24.83
C VAL A 83 18.91 7.03 26.26
N THR A 84 18.24 6.30 27.13
CA THR A 84 18.66 6.12 28.53
C THR A 84 19.41 4.81 28.65
N GLU A 85 20.52 4.80 29.39
CA GLU A 85 21.11 3.54 29.84
C GLU A 85 20.09 2.76 30.69
N PRO A 86 19.90 1.47 30.44
CA PRO A 86 18.97 0.66 31.21
C PRO A 86 19.55 0.41 32.60
N HIS A 87 18.89 0.95 33.63
CA HIS A 87 19.30 0.75 35.02
C HIS A 87 19.12 -0.68 35.52
N HIS A 88 18.26 -1.49 34.87
CA HIS A 88 17.98 -2.88 35.25
C HIS A 88 17.61 -3.74 34.04
N ASN A 89 17.89 -5.05 34.15
CA ASN A 89 17.43 -6.05 33.18
C ASN A 89 15.90 -6.10 33.16
N GLN A 90 15.32 -6.07 31.97
CA GLN A 90 13.89 -6.02 31.72
C GLN A 90 13.51 -6.95 30.56
N PRO A 91 12.42 -7.73 30.68
CA PRO A 91 11.92 -8.55 29.57
C PRO A 91 11.52 -7.67 28.39
N PRO A 92 11.48 -8.23 27.17
CA PRO A 92 11.05 -7.50 26.00
C PRO A 92 9.58 -7.11 26.17
N ARG A 93 9.24 -5.89 25.78
CA ARG A 93 7.88 -5.38 25.75
C ARG A 93 7.65 -4.68 24.42
N ILE A 94 6.75 -5.23 23.62
CA ILE A 94 6.33 -4.64 22.35
C ILE A 94 5.54 -3.37 22.65
N THR A 95 6.06 -2.23 22.24
CA THR A 95 5.49 -0.91 22.52
C THR A 95 4.45 -0.49 21.49
N ARG A 96 4.48 -1.07 20.29
CA ARG A 96 3.44 -0.89 19.26
C ARG A 96 2.92 -2.22 18.79
N ARG A 97 1.61 -2.41 18.94
CA ARG A 97 0.90 -3.58 18.43
C ARG A 97 0.11 -3.21 17.16
N LEU A 98 0.78 -3.29 16.01
CA LEU A 98 0.12 -3.17 14.71
C LEU A 98 -0.64 -4.45 14.42
N THR A 99 -1.96 -4.36 14.35
CA THR A 99 -2.83 -5.51 14.09
C THR A 99 -3.07 -5.74 12.60
N ARG A 100 -2.96 -4.70 11.77
CA ARG A 100 -3.23 -4.78 10.32
C ARG A 100 -2.38 -3.81 9.52
N VAL A 101 -1.93 -4.24 8.35
CA VAL A 101 -1.25 -3.44 7.33
C VAL A 101 -1.87 -3.75 5.97
N SER A 102 -2.39 -2.74 5.28
CA SER A 102 -2.96 -2.86 3.92
C SER A 102 -1.98 -2.31 2.89
N VAL A 103 -1.67 -3.07 1.84
CA VAL A 103 -0.75 -2.66 0.77
C VAL A 103 -1.24 -3.13 -0.59
N GLN A 104 -1.08 -2.29 -1.62
CA GLN A 104 -1.44 -2.66 -2.99
C GLN A 104 -0.49 -3.71 -3.59
N VAL A 105 -1.02 -4.63 -4.40
CA VAL A 105 -0.21 -5.58 -5.17
C VAL A 105 0.91 -4.86 -5.92
N GLY A 106 2.10 -5.43 -5.90
CA GLY A 106 3.27 -4.92 -6.58
C GLY A 106 4.01 -3.79 -5.86
N HIS A 107 3.49 -3.30 -4.74
CA HIS A 107 4.17 -2.30 -3.90
C HIS A 107 5.00 -2.97 -2.80
N ARG A 108 5.87 -2.18 -2.16
CA ARG A 108 6.65 -2.59 -0.99
C ARG A 108 5.74 -2.59 0.24
N ALA A 109 5.88 -3.58 1.13
CA ALA A 109 5.24 -3.58 2.44
C ALA A 109 6.26 -3.65 3.56
N THR A 110 5.95 -3.02 4.71
CA THR A 110 6.78 -3.09 5.92
C THR A 110 5.91 -3.38 7.12
N LEU A 111 6.26 -4.42 7.88
CA LEU A 111 5.61 -4.80 9.13
C LEU A 111 6.61 -4.54 10.26
N PRO A 112 6.50 -3.42 10.98
CA PRO A 112 7.44 -3.07 12.03
C PRO A 112 7.03 -3.71 13.37
N CYS A 113 7.98 -4.39 14.01
CA CYS A 113 7.87 -4.86 15.38
C CYS A 113 8.82 -4.06 16.27
N ILE A 114 8.26 -3.32 17.23
CA ILE A 114 9.02 -2.38 18.06
C ILE A 114 8.90 -2.84 19.50
N ALA A 115 10.01 -3.20 20.12
CA ALA A 115 10.07 -3.57 21.52
C ALA A 115 11.15 -2.81 22.28
N GLN A 116 10.90 -2.63 23.57
CA GLN A 116 11.87 -2.19 24.56
C GLN A 116 12.27 -3.38 25.43
N GLY A 117 13.49 -3.40 25.94
CA GLY A 117 13.97 -4.46 26.82
C GLY A 117 15.48 -4.36 26.99
N TYR A 118 15.99 -4.89 28.11
CA TYR A 118 17.42 -4.97 28.34
C TYR A 118 17.80 -6.31 29.00
N PRO A 119 18.81 -7.04 28.51
CA PRO A 119 19.61 -6.82 27.30
C PRO A 119 18.81 -6.66 26.00
N VAL A 120 19.42 -6.06 24.98
CA VAL A 120 18.77 -5.72 23.70
C VAL A 120 18.07 -6.97 23.13
N PRO A 121 16.75 -6.92 22.84
CA PRO A 121 16.04 -8.09 22.36
C PRO A 121 16.40 -8.48 20.92
N THR A 122 16.33 -9.77 20.64
CA THR A 122 16.41 -10.35 19.30
C THR A 122 15.01 -10.52 18.72
N TYR A 123 14.89 -10.43 17.38
CA TYR A 123 13.63 -10.44 16.67
C TYR A 123 13.58 -11.60 15.68
N ARG A 124 12.43 -12.26 15.57
CA ARG A 124 12.15 -13.29 14.57
C ARG A 124 10.72 -13.19 14.08
N TRP A 125 10.54 -13.08 12.77
CA TRP A 125 9.22 -13.15 12.14
C TRP A 125 8.89 -14.56 11.69
N HIS A 126 7.63 -14.95 11.82
CA HIS A 126 7.11 -16.21 11.27
C HIS A 126 5.68 -16.01 10.73
N ARG A 127 5.28 -16.86 9.78
CA ARG A 127 3.91 -16.89 9.26
C ARG A 127 3.06 -17.79 10.16
N ALA A 128 1.91 -17.32 10.62
CA ALA A 128 1.07 -18.04 11.58
C ALA A 128 0.57 -19.41 11.06
N GLN A 129 0.46 -19.57 9.75
CA GLN A 129 -0.02 -20.79 9.08
C GLN A 129 1.10 -21.77 8.67
N ALA A 130 2.37 -21.43 8.90
CA ALA A 130 3.50 -22.35 8.68
C ALA A 130 3.82 -23.12 9.99
N ASP A 131 4.75 -24.08 9.95
CA ASP A 131 5.29 -24.85 11.10
C ASP A 131 5.97 -23.98 12.20
N GLN A 132 5.58 -22.71 12.36
CA GLN A 132 6.24 -21.67 13.17
C GLN A 132 7.71 -21.48 12.83
N ARG A 133 8.15 -21.93 11.65
CA ARG A 133 9.50 -21.70 11.16
C ARG A 133 9.72 -20.21 10.98
N PRO A 134 10.83 -19.66 11.50
CA PRO A 134 11.21 -18.30 11.20
C PRO A 134 11.30 -18.09 9.69
N LEU A 135 10.83 -16.93 9.24
CA LEU A 135 11.11 -16.47 7.90
C LEU A 135 12.63 -16.30 7.74
N PRO A 136 13.17 -16.47 6.53
CA PRO A 136 14.59 -16.23 6.30
C PRO A 136 14.94 -14.77 6.59
N ASP A 137 16.18 -14.53 7.02
CA ASP A 137 16.64 -13.16 7.32
C ASP A 137 16.72 -12.30 6.05
N HIS A 138 17.03 -12.91 4.89
CA HIS A 138 17.05 -12.24 3.60
C HIS A 138 16.78 -13.20 2.44
N THR A 139 15.91 -12.79 1.52
CA THR A 139 15.60 -13.44 0.24
C THR A 139 15.36 -12.37 -0.83
N ILE A 140 15.10 -12.77 -2.08
CA ILE A 140 14.75 -11.85 -3.17
C ILE A 140 13.41 -11.13 -2.90
N SER A 141 12.47 -11.77 -2.20
CA SER A 141 11.13 -11.23 -1.95
C SER A 141 10.98 -10.55 -0.60
N VAL A 142 11.70 -11.03 0.42
CA VAL A 142 11.53 -10.65 1.82
C VAL A 142 12.87 -10.47 2.54
N SER A 143 12.99 -9.43 3.36
CA SER A 143 14.10 -9.22 4.30
C SER A 143 13.61 -8.88 5.71
N GLN A 144 14.45 -9.14 6.72
CA GLN A 144 14.23 -8.75 8.11
C GLN A 144 15.34 -7.82 8.58
N GLU A 145 14.99 -6.61 9.00
CA GLU A 145 15.95 -5.57 9.39
C GLU A 145 15.50 -4.91 10.69
N GLY A 146 16.22 -5.14 11.80
CA GLY A 146 15.91 -4.52 13.09
C GLY A 146 14.49 -4.82 13.60
N GLY A 147 13.99 -6.03 13.41
CA GLY A 147 12.61 -6.36 13.77
C GLY A 147 11.54 -5.84 12.81
N VAL A 148 11.91 -5.20 11.70
CA VAL A 148 11.00 -4.88 10.60
C VAL A 148 11.05 -5.98 9.56
N LEU A 149 9.90 -6.55 9.23
CA LEU A 149 9.73 -7.45 8.10
C LEU A 149 9.40 -6.63 6.85
N ILE A 150 10.18 -6.79 5.79
CA ILE A 150 10.10 -6.01 4.57
C ILE A 150 9.77 -6.95 3.40
N PHE A 151 8.68 -6.68 2.70
CA PHE A 151 8.36 -7.30 1.42
C PHE A 151 8.77 -6.34 0.31
N HIS A 152 9.72 -6.74 -0.55
CA HIS A 152 10.22 -5.86 -1.61
C HIS A 152 9.18 -5.59 -2.70
N LYS A 153 8.34 -6.60 -2.99
CA LYS A 153 7.21 -6.50 -3.92
C LYS A 153 6.13 -7.51 -3.51
N VAL A 154 5.02 -6.99 -3.00
CA VAL A 154 3.91 -7.81 -2.48
C VAL A 154 3.15 -8.48 -3.62
N VAL A 155 2.85 -9.77 -3.46
CA VAL A 155 1.94 -10.55 -4.30
C VAL A 155 0.74 -11.03 -3.49
N PRO A 156 -0.41 -11.40 -4.12
CA PRO A 156 -1.60 -11.83 -3.39
C PRO A 156 -1.37 -12.99 -2.41
N SER A 157 -0.44 -13.91 -2.73
CA SER A 157 -0.10 -15.04 -1.86
C SER A 157 0.65 -14.65 -0.57
N ASP A 158 1.18 -13.43 -0.50
CA ASP A 158 1.83 -12.90 0.70
C ASP A 158 0.81 -12.49 1.77
N ALA A 159 -0.46 -12.32 1.39
CA ALA A 159 -1.53 -12.01 2.33
C ALA A 159 -1.62 -13.05 3.46
N GLY A 160 -1.89 -12.56 4.67
CA GLY A 160 -2.09 -13.42 5.83
C GLY A 160 -1.49 -12.86 7.11
N ARG A 161 -1.48 -13.69 8.14
CA ARG A 161 -1.08 -13.33 9.50
C ARG A 161 0.40 -13.64 9.75
N TYR A 162 1.13 -12.61 10.14
CA TYR A 162 2.55 -12.68 10.50
C TYR A 162 2.72 -12.39 11.98
N ILE A 163 3.64 -13.10 12.63
CA ILE A 163 3.89 -12.99 14.05
C ILE A 163 5.34 -12.55 14.23
N CYS A 164 5.52 -11.44 14.92
CA CYS A 164 6.82 -11.04 15.42
C CYS A 164 7.02 -11.65 16.81
N HIS A 165 8.09 -12.42 16.94
CA HIS A 165 8.58 -12.90 18.21
C HIS A 165 9.81 -12.08 18.64
N VAL A 166 9.76 -11.54 19.86
CA VAL A 166 10.84 -10.76 20.43
C VAL A 166 11.32 -11.41 21.72
N THR A 167 12.62 -11.68 21.83
CA THR A 167 13.20 -12.45 22.94
C THR A 167 14.43 -11.77 23.51
N ASN A 168 14.61 -11.82 24.82
CA ASN A 168 15.89 -11.60 25.47
C ASN A 168 16.06 -12.58 26.64
N VAL A 169 17.19 -12.50 27.37
CA VAL A 169 17.47 -13.39 28.51
C VAL A 169 16.49 -13.26 29.68
N MET A 170 15.67 -12.21 29.71
CA MET A 170 14.66 -11.97 30.75
C MET A 170 13.26 -12.44 30.35
N GLY A 171 13.03 -12.80 29.09
CA GLY A 171 11.74 -13.32 28.63
C GLY A 171 11.44 -13.04 27.15
N GLU A 172 10.16 -13.13 26.80
CA GLU A 172 9.67 -12.97 25.44
C GLU A 172 8.38 -12.16 25.37
N ASP A 173 8.13 -11.53 24.22
CA ASP A 173 6.84 -10.93 23.85
C ASP A 173 6.56 -11.19 22.36
N LYS A 174 5.27 -11.25 22.00
CA LYS A 174 4.78 -11.57 20.65
C LYS A 174 3.69 -10.62 20.21
N VAL A 175 3.66 -10.31 18.92
CA VAL A 175 2.54 -9.59 18.31
C VAL A 175 2.22 -10.15 16.94
N ASP A 176 0.93 -10.21 16.64
CA ASP A 176 0.42 -10.66 15.35
C ASP A 176 -0.06 -9.47 14.52
N THR A 177 0.28 -9.49 13.24
CA THR A 177 -0.09 -8.46 12.26
C THR A 177 -0.66 -9.13 11.02
N ASP A 178 -1.85 -8.71 10.60
CA ASP A 178 -2.47 -9.13 9.36
C ASP A 178 -1.98 -8.27 8.19
N LEU A 179 -1.30 -8.89 7.22
CA LEU A 179 -0.99 -8.27 5.93
C LEU A 179 -2.18 -8.49 4.98
N VAL A 180 -2.83 -7.39 4.61
CA VAL A 180 -3.90 -7.34 3.61
C VAL A 180 -3.31 -6.83 2.31
N VAL A 181 -3.49 -7.60 1.25
CA VAL A 181 -3.03 -7.23 -0.09
C VAL A 181 -4.22 -6.75 -0.90
N GLU A 182 -4.23 -5.46 -1.24
CA GLU A 182 -5.29 -4.78 -1.94
C GLU A 182 -5.00 -4.72 -3.44
N GLY A 183 -6.05 -4.73 -4.27
CA GLY A 183 -5.90 -4.74 -5.74
C GLY A 183 -6.25 -6.06 -6.41
N LEU A 184 -7.06 -6.91 -5.77
CA LEU A 184 -7.81 -7.97 -6.45
C LEU A 184 -9.00 -7.39 -7.22
N ASP A 185 -8.74 -6.66 -8.30
CA ASP A 185 -9.65 -6.64 -9.46
C ASP A 185 -9.13 -7.60 -10.54
N SER A 186 -8.73 -8.79 -10.10
CA SER A 186 -8.56 -9.96 -10.97
C SER A 186 -9.33 -11.16 -10.43
N GLU A 187 -10.59 -10.96 -10.05
CA GLU A 187 -11.61 -11.93 -10.47
C GLU A 187 -11.85 -11.70 -11.97
N PRO A 188 -11.81 -12.73 -12.83
CA PRO A 188 -12.27 -12.58 -14.19
C PRO A 188 -13.79 -12.37 -14.18
N HIS A 189 -14.21 -11.13 -14.45
CA HIS A 189 -15.46 -10.79 -15.14
C HIS A 189 -16.76 -11.19 -14.42
N ARG A 190 -17.12 -10.47 -13.36
CA ARG A 190 -18.55 -10.21 -13.13
C ARG A 190 -18.93 -8.93 -13.88
N ILE A 191 -19.11 -9.05 -15.21
CA ILE A 191 -19.74 -7.97 -15.99
C ILE A 191 -21.09 -7.72 -15.30
N ARG A 192 -21.23 -6.59 -14.61
CA ARG A 192 -22.54 -6.12 -14.16
C ARG A 192 -23.34 -5.91 -15.43
N LYS A 193 -24.34 -6.75 -15.69
CA LYS A 193 -25.32 -6.49 -16.76
C LYS A 193 -25.96 -5.14 -16.43
N VAL A 194 -25.58 -4.10 -17.15
CA VAL A 194 -26.21 -2.78 -17.04
C VAL A 194 -27.37 -2.77 -18.02
N ALA A 195 -28.60 -2.68 -17.51
CA ALA A 195 -29.77 -2.44 -18.34
C ALA A 195 -29.87 -0.93 -18.58
N ILE A 196 -29.71 -0.50 -19.84
CA ILE A 196 -29.94 0.89 -20.26
C ILE A 196 -31.37 0.98 -20.79
N TYR A 197 -32.24 1.76 -20.15
CA TYR A 197 -33.55 2.13 -20.71
C TYR A 197 -33.45 3.50 -21.38
N LYS A 198 -34.11 3.67 -22.53
CA LYS A 198 -34.33 4.98 -23.16
C LYS A 198 -35.70 5.52 -22.78
N SER A 199 -35.77 6.78 -22.36
CA SER A 199 -36.96 7.61 -22.46
C SER A 199 -36.83 8.49 -23.71
N TYR A 200 -37.75 8.36 -24.67
CA TYR A 200 -37.86 9.27 -25.81
C TYR A 200 -38.86 10.39 -25.46
N GLU A 201 -38.43 11.65 -25.51
CA GLU A 201 -39.35 12.78 -25.67
C GLU A 201 -39.52 13.05 -27.16
N GLN A 202 -40.75 12.87 -27.63
CA GLN A 202 -41.10 12.99 -29.03
C GLN A 202 -41.21 14.48 -29.40
N SER A 203 -40.13 15.06 -29.94
CA SER A 203 -40.19 16.40 -30.54
C SER A 203 -40.82 16.33 -31.91
N SER A 204 -42.03 16.87 -32.03
CA SER A 204 -42.76 17.05 -33.26
C SER A 204 -42.15 18.20 -34.09
N SER A 205 -41.00 17.98 -34.73
CA SER A 205 -40.61 18.65 -35.98
C SER A 205 -39.19 18.26 -36.44
N LEU A 206 -39.15 17.71 -37.65
CA LEU A 206 -38.02 17.60 -38.59
C LEU A 206 -36.90 16.56 -38.39
N ASN A 207 -36.73 15.81 -39.50
CA ASN A 207 -35.60 15.02 -40.01
C ASN A 207 -35.38 13.63 -39.41
N ILE A 208 -35.90 12.66 -40.16
CA ILE A 208 -35.64 11.23 -40.11
C ILE A 208 -34.12 11.00 -40.12
N ILE A 209 -33.54 10.79 -38.94
CA ILE A 209 -32.25 10.13 -38.84
C ILE A 209 -32.55 8.64 -38.99
N ASP A 210 -32.00 8.03 -40.03
CA ASP A 210 -32.16 6.61 -40.35
C ASP A 210 -31.96 5.76 -39.06
N PRO A 211 -32.90 4.87 -38.70
CA PRO A 211 -32.76 3.98 -37.56
C PRO A 211 -31.42 3.22 -37.53
N GLN A 212 -30.84 2.89 -38.69
CA GLN A 212 -29.51 2.27 -38.78
C GLN A 212 -28.38 3.23 -38.36
N TYR A 213 -28.48 4.53 -38.64
CA TYR A 213 -27.48 5.53 -38.28
C TYR A 213 -27.46 5.80 -36.76
N LEU A 214 -28.64 5.80 -36.13
CA LEU A 214 -28.76 5.86 -34.67
C LEU A 214 -28.14 4.63 -34.00
N MET A 215 -28.38 3.42 -34.52
CA MET A 215 -27.76 2.20 -34.00
C MET A 215 -26.23 2.22 -34.13
N LEU A 216 -25.71 2.75 -35.25
CA LEU A 216 -24.28 2.91 -35.52
C LEU A 216 -23.59 3.84 -34.50
N LEU A 217 -24.17 5.01 -34.24
CA LEU A 217 -23.65 6.01 -33.30
C LEU A 217 -23.58 5.44 -31.88
N GLN A 218 -24.62 4.74 -31.45
CA GLN A 218 -24.66 4.11 -30.14
C GLN A 218 -23.57 3.05 -29.96
N CYS A 219 -23.26 2.29 -31.02
CA CYS A 219 -22.20 1.30 -30.99
C CYS A 219 -20.78 1.89 -30.99
N LEU A 220 -20.58 3.01 -31.67
CA LEU A 220 -19.31 3.73 -31.66
C LEU A 220 -19.00 4.29 -30.27
N GLU A 221 -19.98 4.88 -29.58
CA GLU A 221 -19.80 5.37 -28.21
C GLU A 221 -19.44 4.24 -27.23
N ILE A 222 -20.04 3.05 -27.39
CA ILE A 222 -19.71 1.87 -26.58
C ILE A 222 -18.28 1.40 -26.85
N VAL A 223 -17.83 1.39 -28.12
CA VAL A 223 -16.44 1.01 -28.46
C VAL A 223 -15.43 1.99 -27.90
N ASP A 224 -15.69 3.30 -27.97
CA ASP A 224 -14.76 4.31 -27.46
C ASP A 224 -14.65 4.23 -25.94
N TYR A 225 -15.77 3.97 -25.23
CA TYR A 225 -15.74 3.68 -23.80
C TYR A 225 -14.95 2.39 -23.48
N LEU A 226 -15.18 1.30 -24.21
CA LEU A 226 -14.47 0.03 -24.00
C LEU A 226 -12.97 0.16 -24.27
N ARG A 227 -12.56 0.95 -25.27
CA ARG A 227 -11.15 1.29 -25.52
C ARG A 227 -10.55 2.09 -24.36
N LEU A 228 -11.33 3.00 -23.77
CA LEU A 228 -10.89 3.80 -22.62
C LEU A 228 -10.66 2.95 -21.36
N VAL A 229 -11.54 1.98 -21.12
CA VAL A 229 -11.53 1.12 -19.93
C VAL A 229 -10.56 -0.06 -20.08
N CYS A 230 -10.37 -0.58 -21.29
CA CYS A 230 -9.59 -1.79 -21.55
C CYS A 230 -8.35 -1.52 -22.41
N ASN A 231 -7.32 -0.90 -21.82
CA ASN A 231 -6.09 -0.47 -22.50
C ASN A 231 -5.18 -1.63 -23.05
N LYS A 232 -5.62 -2.90 -22.95
CA LYS A 232 -4.90 -4.11 -23.40
C LYS A 232 -5.77 -5.07 -24.24
N ILE A 233 -6.98 -4.67 -24.64
CA ILE A 233 -7.90 -5.51 -25.42
C ILE A 233 -8.02 -4.91 -26.83
N ASP A 234 -7.85 -5.75 -27.86
CA ASP A 234 -8.13 -5.34 -29.24
C ASP A 234 -9.64 -5.44 -29.47
N VAL A 235 -10.28 -4.28 -29.67
CA VAL A 235 -11.73 -4.12 -29.83
C VAL A 235 -12.05 -3.93 -31.31
N ARG A 236 -12.71 -4.90 -31.93
CA ARG A 236 -13.19 -4.81 -33.31
C ARG A 236 -14.71 -4.75 -33.36
N LEU A 237 -15.21 -3.68 -33.98
CA LEU A 237 -16.63 -3.50 -34.24
C LEU A 237 -17.01 -4.25 -35.52
N ILE A 238 -18.02 -5.12 -35.45
CA ILE A 238 -18.60 -5.79 -36.62
C ILE A 238 -20.07 -5.39 -36.69
N ILE A 239 -20.44 -4.68 -37.75
CA ILE A 239 -21.78 -4.15 -37.95
C ILE A 239 -22.44 -4.96 -39.06
N SER A 240 -23.63 -5.50 -38.79
CA SER A 240 -24.54 -6.12 -39.76
C SER A 240 -25.79 -5.25 -39.91
N SER A 241 -26.62 -5.51 -40.93
CA SER A 241 -27.83 -4.72 -41.25
C SER A 241 -28.77 -4.51 -40.06
N ASP A 242 -28.82 -5.48 -39.16
CA ASP A 242 -29.79 -5.52 -38.05
C ASP A 242 -29.17 -5.83 -36.68
N GLN A 243 -27.84 -5.95 -36.61
CA GLN A 243 -27.13 -6.28 -35.37
C GLN A 243 -25.79 -5.57 -35.27
N CYS A 244 -25.49 -5.11 -34.07
CA CYS A 244 -24.19 -4.58 -33.72
C CYS A 244 -23.47 -5.57 -32.80
N ILE A 245 -22.39 -6.17 -33.32
CA ILE A 245 -21.63 -7.19 -32.60
C ILE A 245 -20.25 -6.62 -32.28
N ILE A 246 -19.94 -6.52 -30.99
CA ILE A 246 -18.63 -6.06 -30.54
C ILE A 246 -17.78 -7.29 -30.26
N ARG A 247 -16.71 -7.46 -31.05
CA ARG A 247 -15.76 -8.55 -30.88
C ARG A 247 -14.58 -8.05 -30.06
N LEU A 248 -14.36 -8.70 -28.92
CA LEU A 248 -13.25 -8.41 -28.02
C LEU A 248 -12.24 -9.54 -28.15
N SER A 249 -11.04 -9.21 -28.63
CA SER A 249 -9.91 -10.14 -28.69
C SER A 249 -8.85 -9.74 -27.68
N SER A 250 -8.54 -10.65 -26.77
CA SER A 250 -7.40 -10.55 -25.86
C SER A 250 -6.35 -11.59 -26.24
N TYR A 251 -5.10 -11.42 -25.78
CA TYR A 251 -4.03 -12.41 -25.98
C TYR A 251 -4.33 -13.80 -25.38
N LEU A 252 -5.43 -13.97 -24.64
CA LEU A 252 -5.85 -15.19 -23.96
C LEU A 252 -7.17 -15.79 -24.50
N GLY A 253 -7.76 -15.23 -25.55
CA GLY A 253 -8.98 -15.76 -26.19
C GLY A 253 -9.94 -14.69 -26.73
N VAL A 254 -10.90 -15.12 -27.56
CA VAL A 254 -11.92 -14.28 -28.23
C VAL A 254 -13.28 -14.46 -27.55
N ASN A 255 -13.90 -13.35 -27.13
CA ASN A 255 -15.28 -13.32 -26.61
C ASN A 255 -16.18 -12.42 -27.47
N TYR A 256 -17.47 -12.75 -27.54
CA TYR A 256 -18.48 -12.03 -28.34
C TYR A 256 -19.54 -11.40 -27.45
N LEU A 257 -19.83 -10.12 -27.65
CA LEU A 257 -20.96 -9.42 -27.04
C LEU A 257 -21.99 -9.11 -28.15
N ASN A 258 -23.20 -9.63 -27.99
CA ASN A 258 -24.34 -9.33 -28.86
C ASN A 258 -25.27 -8.36 -28.12
N PHE A 259 -25.58 -7.23 -28.76
CA PHE A 259 -26.47 -6.19 -28.24
C PHE A 259 -27.73 -6.09 -29.10
#